data_AF-A0A1B7W5N8-F1
#
_entry.id   AF-A0A1B7W5N8-F1
#
_cell.length_a   1.000
_cell.length_b   1.000
_cell.length_c   1.000
_cell.angle_alpha   90.00
_cell.angle_beta   90.00
_cell.angle_gamma   90.00
#
_symmetry.space_group_name_H-M   'P 1'
#
loop_
_entity.id
_entity.type
_entity.pdbx_description
1 polymer ?
#
loop_
_entity_poly.entity_id
_entity_poly.type
_entity_poly.pdbx_seq_one_letter_code
_entity_poly.pdbx_strand_id
1 'polypeptide(L)'
;LEMTARVDIGIQFLKILMENYSHLNLVVQSAHVKTLVRIRPYIDNHKGGFTVADKSLSTAEMLTRVDWSLQGLTHTKDIKGIHSGFEVKLEWLQVLNLAFEQGLQDKVIAKNMCISERMVRHYWSKLQDALNIYPEEGKNIRIQTEIKAREEGLID
;
A
#
# COMPACT_ATOMS: atom_id res chain seq x y z
N LEU A 1 8.49 -7.37 -25.81
CA LEU A 1 8.43 -7.47 -24.34
C LEU A 1 7.15 -6.78 -23.91
N GLU A 2 6.11 -7.54 -23.57
CA GLU A 2 4.91 -6.95 -22.95
C GLU A 2 5.31 -6.32 -21.62
N MET A 3 5.24 -4.99 -21.55
CA MET A 3 5.35 -4.29 -20.27
C MET A 3 4.07 -4.57 -19.48
N THR A 4 4.13 -5.60 -18.64
CA THR A 4 3.07 -5.84 -17.65
C THR A 4 3.06 -4.68 -16.67
N ALA A 5 1.91 -4.04 -16.47
CA ALA A 5 1.76 -2.99 -15.48
C ALA A 5 2.10 -3.56 -14.08
N ARG A 6 3.02 -2.92 -13.36
CA ARG A 6 3.41 -3.31 -12.01
C ARG A 6 3.00 -2.24 -11.02
N VAL A 7 2.25 -2.63 -9.99
CA VAL A 7 1.77 -1.74 -8.93
C VAL A 7 2.94 -0.98 -8.29
N ASP A 8 4.03 -1.67 -7.98
CA ASP A 8 5.20 -1.08 -7.32
C ASP A 8 5.85 0.04 -8.14
N ILE A 9 5.84 -0.05 -9.48
CA ILE A 9 6.39 1.01 -10.34
C ILE A 9 5.52 2.26 -10.24
N GLY A 10 4.19 2.11 -10.31
CA GLY A 10 3.26 3.22 -10.15
C GLY A 10 3.36 3.87 -8.77
N ILE A 11 3.46 3.05 -7.72
CA ILE A 11 3.65 3.50 -6.33
C ILE A 11 4.96 4.30 -6.17
N GLN A 12 6.08 3.78 -6.69
CA GLN A 12 7.37 4.49 -6.61
C GLN A 12 7.35 5.79 -7.41
N PHE A 13 6.76 5.78 -8.60
CA PHE A 13 6.62 6.99 -9.41
C PHE A 13 5.82 8.07 -8.69
N LEU A 14 4.72 7.70 -8.03
CA LEU A 14 3.92 8.63 -7.24
C LEU A 14 4.70 9.23 -6.06
N LYS A 15 5.51 8.44 -5.35
CA LYS A 15 6.39 8.96 -4.29
C LYS A 15 7.35 10.03 -4.83
N ILE A 16 8.05 9.70 -5.93
CA ILE A 16 9.00 10.61 -6.58
C ILE A 16 8.30 11.91 -6.99
N LEU A 17 7.09 11.83 -7.56
CA LEU A 17 6.34 13.03 -7.94
C LEU A 17 5.97 13.90 -6.74
N MET A 18 5.46 13.31 -5.66
CA MET A 18 5.05 14.08 -4.47
C MET A 18 6.25 14.72 -3.75
N GLU A 19 7.39 14.02 -3.71
CA GLU A 19 8.62 14.54 -3.11
C GLU A 19 9.19 15.72 -3.92
N ASN A 20 9.22 15.62 -5.25
CA ASN A 20 9.83 16.65 -6.11
C ASN A 20 8.87 17.79 -6.48
N TYR A 21 7.56 17.54 -6.44
CA TYR A 21 6.54 18.48 -6.90
C TYR A 21 5.39 18.58 -5.89
N SER A 22 5.68 19.00 -4.67
CA SER A 22 4.72 19.05 -3.55
C SER A 22 3.41 19.81 -3.81
N HIS A 23 3.36 20.73 -4.79
CA HIS A 23 2.16 21.51 -5.14
C HIS A 23 1.45 21.05 -6.43
N LEU A 24 1.96 20.00 -7.10
CA LEU A 24 1.34 19.47 -8.30
C LEU A 24 0.01 18.80 -7.97
N ASN A 25 -1.06 19.17 -8.69
CA ASN A 25 -2.35 18.50 -8.56
C ASN A 25 -2.29 17.13 -9.26
N LEU A 26 -2.65 16.07 -8.54
CA LEU A 26 -2.56 14.69 -8.97
C LEU A 26 -3.93 14.00 -8.92
N VAL A 27 -4.25 13.30 -10.01
CA VAL A 27 -5.40 12.40 -10.11
C VAL A 27 -4.86 11.01 -10.46
N VAL A 28 -5.06 10.05 -9.56
CA VAL A 28 -4.59 8.67 -9.75
C VAL A 28 -5.75 7.80 -10.23
N GLN A 29 -5.68 7.34 -11.48
CA GLN A 29 -6.65 6.41 -12.03
C GLN A 29 -6.13 4.97 -12.01
N SER A 30 -6.74 4.09 -11.22
CA SER A 30 -6.23 2.72 -11.01
C SER A 30 -7.36 1.69 -10.87
N ALA A 31 -7.10 0.44 -11.27
CA ALA A 31 -7.97 -0.70 -10.93
C ALA A 31 -7.63 -1.32 -9.57
N HIS A 32 -6.53 -0.87 -8.94
CA HIS A 32 -6.01 -1.38 -7.68
C HIS A 32 -5.85 -0.23 -6.68
N VAL A 33 -6.88 0.59 -6.51
CA VAL A 33 -6.81 1.81 -5.67
C VAL A 33 -6.40 1.54 -4.22
N LYS A 34 -6.72 0.36 -3.69
CA LYS A 34 -6.35 -0.07 -2.33
C LYS A 34 -4.84 -0.06 -2.07
N THR A 35 -4.01 -0.27 -3.09
CA THR A 35 -2.54 -0.34 -2.92
C THR A 35 -1.92 1.01 -2.60
N LEU A 36 -2.65 2.11 -2.84
CA LEU A 36 -2.24 3.47 -2.48
C LEU A 36 -2.13 3.68 -0.96
N VAL A 37 -2.71 2.79 -0.14
CA VAL A 37 -2.49 2.81 1.32
C VAL A 37 -1.00 2.73 1.68
N ARG A 38 -0.20 2.06 0.84
CA ARG A 38 1.27 1.88 1.02
C ARG A 38 2.03 3.21 0.98
N ILE A 39 1.41 4.28 0.48
CA ILE A 39 2.01 5.62 0.37
C ILE A 39 1.20 6.70 1.07
N ARG A 40 0.31 6.30 1.98
CA ARG A 40 -0.49 7.24 2.76
C ARG A 40 0.31 8.39 3.38
N PRO A 41 1.48 8.18 4.02
CA PRO A 41 2.26 9.30 4.57
C PRO A 41 2.67 10.33 3.52
N TYR A 42 2.88 9.91 2.27
CA TYR A 42 3.18 10.82 1.17
C TYR A 42 1.94 11.60 0.73
N ILE A 43 0.80 10.92 0.65
CA ILE A 43 -0.49 11.54 0.31
C ILE A 43 -0.90 12.57 1.36
N ASP A 44 -0.80 12.23 2.65
CA ASP A 44 -1.20 13.09 3.77
C ASP A 44 -0.31 14.34 3.88
N ASN A 45 0.95 14.27 3.43
CA ASN A 45 1.91 15.37 3.43
C ASN A 45 1.96 16.17 2.12
N HIS A 46 1.27 15.72 1.07
CA HIS A 46 1.24 16.40 -0.22
C HIS A 46 0.44 17.71 -0.13
N LYS A 47 0.93 18.78 -0.76
CA LYS A 47 0.34 20.14 -0.63
C LYS A 47 -0.56 20.54 -1.80
N GLY A 48 -0.46 19.85 -2.93
CA GLY A 48 -1.39 19.98 -4.05
C GLY A 48 -2.64 19.13 -3.83
N GLY A 49 -3.65 19.29 -4.69
CA GLY A 49 -4.84 18.46 -4.65
C GLY A 49 -4.52 17.02 -5.08
N PHE A 50 -4.90 16.04 -4.28
CA PHE A 50 -4.67 14.62 -4.55
C PHE A 50 -5.98 13.85 -4.55
N THR A 51 -6.40 13.36 -5.71
CA THR A 51 -7.61 12.55 -5.82
C THR A 51 -7.32 11.19 -6.44
N VAL A 52 -8.17 10.23 -6.12
CA VAL A 52 -8.10 8.87 -6.67
C VAL A 52 -9.37 8.62 -7.46
N ALA A 53 -9.29 7.85 -8.54
CA ALA A 53 -10.45 7.39 -9.29
C ALA A 53 -10.26 5.89 -9.60
N ASP A 54 -11.15 5.04 -9.09
CA ASP A 54 -11.17 3.65 -9.53
C ASP A 54 -11.55 3.58 -11.02
N LYS A 55 -10.91 2.70 -11.79
CA LYS A 55 -11.22 2.49 -13.21
C LYS A 55 -12.63 1.96 -13.44
N SER A 56 -13.30 1.44 -12.42
CA SER A 56 -14.72 1.07 -12.49
C SER A 56 -15.69 2.25 -12.43
N LEU A 57 -15.22 3.45 -12.05
CA LEU A 57 -16.05 4.64 -11.99
C LEU A 57 -16.47 5.11 -13.39
N SER A 58 -17.60 5.78 -13.47
CA SER A 58 -18.03 6.45 -14.70
C SER A 58 -17.08 7.59 -15.08
N THR A 59 -17.05 7.95 -16.36
CA THR A 59 -16.28 9.10 -16.83
C THR A 59 -16.68 10.39 -16.12
N ALA A 60 -17.97 10.57 -15.81
CA ALA A 60 -18.46 11.75 -15.09
C ALA A 60 -17.87 11.83 -13.68
N GLU A 61 -17.87 10.73 -12.94
CA GLU A 61 -17.27 10.67 -11.60
C GLU A 61 -15.75 10.89 -11.65
N MET A 62 -15.06 10.32 -12.64
CA MET A 62 -13.62 10.56 -12.85
C MET A 62 -13.35 12.05 -13.11
N LEU A 63 -14.14 12.71 -13.97
CA LEU A 63 -14.00 14.15 -14.23
C LEU A 63 -14.28 14.98 -12.98
N THR A 64 -15.21 14.56 -12.11
CA THR A 64 -15.40 15.19 -10.81
C THR A 64 -14.15 15.10 -9.93
N ARG A 65 -13.42 13.97 -9.94
CA ARG A 65 -12.14 13.85 -9.22
C ARG A 65 -11.07 14.79 -9.79
N VAL A 66 -11.04 14.96 -11.12
CA VAL A 66 -10.14 15.93 -11.77
C VAL A 66 -10.44 17.35 -11.30
N ASP A 67 -11.69 17.77 -11.34
CA ASP A 67 -12.11 19.09 -10.87
C ASP A 67 -11.72 19.35 -9.41
N TRP A 68 -11.98 18.37 -8.52
CA TRP A 68 -11.58 18.47 -7.12
C TRP A 68 -10.06 18.58 -6.92
N SER A 69 -9.27 17.79 -7.66
CA SER A 69 -7.80 17.88 -7.61
C SER A 69 -7.32 19.26 -8.06
N LEU A 70 -7.91 19.82 -9.12
CA LEU A 70 -7.56 21.16 -9.61
C LEU A 70 -7.86 22.26 -8.58
N GLN A 71 -8.91 22.08 -7.77
CA GLN A 71 -9.25 22.96 -6.64
C GLN A 71 -8.34 22.77 -5.41
N GLY A 72 -7.36 21.87 -5.47
CA GLY A 72 -6.44 21.60 -4.37
C GLY A 72 -7.02 20.63 -3.31
N LEU A 73 -8.14 19.95 -3.59
CA LEU A 73 -8.75 19.03 -2.65
C LEU A 73 -8.05 17.67 -2.63
N THR A 74 -8.01 17.07 -1.44
CA THR A 74 -7.58 15.67 -1.26
C THR A 74 -8.79 14.77 -1.06
N HIS A 75 -9.03 13.85 -2.01
CA HIS A 75 -10.14 12.89 -1.96
C HIS A 75 -9.65 11.46 -2.13
N THR A 76 -9.56 10.76 -1.00
CA THR A 76 -8.96 9.42 -0.88
C THR A 76 -9.93 8.36 -0.35
N LYS A 77 -11.23 8.69 -0.27
CA LYS A 77 -12.27 7.80 0.31
C LYS A 77 -12.37 6.43 -0.38
N ASP A 78 -11.96 6.34 -1.64
CA ASP A 78 -11.98 5.10 -2.41
C ASP A 78 -10.83 4.15 -2.01
N ILE A 79 -9.82 4.64 -1.28
CA ILE A 79 -8.73 3.81 -0.75
C ILE A 79 -9.23 3.17 0.56
N LYS A 80 -9.68 1.91 0.48
CA LYS A 80 -9.98 1.12 1.68
C LYS A 80 -8.75 1.06 2.60
N GLY A 81 -8.98 1.18 3.90
CA GLY A 81 -7.90 1.15 4.90
C GLY A 81 -7.14 2.47 5.08
N ILE A 82 -7.33 3.50 4.23
CA ILE A 82 -6.58 4.75 4.40
C ILE A 82 -6.94 5.51 5.68
N HIS A 83 -8.13 5.28 6.23
CA HIS A 83 -8.57 5.88 7.49
C HIS A 83 -8.32 5.00 8.72
N SER A 84 -7.73 3.81 8.58
CA SER A 84 -7.51 2.88 9.69
C SER A 84 -6.39 3.32 10.67
N GLY A 85 -5.78 4.48 10.43
CA GLY A 85 -4.72 5.04 11.31
C GLY A 85 -3.38 4.28 11.24
N PHE A 86 -3.29 3.23 10.44
CA PHE A 86 -2.13 2.34 10.43
C PHE A 86 -1.08 2.73 9.37
N GLU A 87 0.20 2.75 9.76
CA GLU A 87 1.38 3.05 8.93
C GLU A 87 2.28 1.80 8.81
N VAL A 88 2.40 1.25 7.60
CA VAL A 88 3.29 0.10 7.32
C VAL A 88 4.64 0.60 6.85
N LYS A 89 5.72 0.15 7.49
CA LYS A 89 7.08 0.40 7.01
C LYS A 89 7.42 -0.45 5.78
N LEU A 90 8.29 0.08 4.91
CA LEU A 90 8.66 -0.57 3.65
C LEU A 90 9.31 -1.94 3.89
N GLU A 91 10.11 -2.07 4.94
CA GLU A 91 10.77 -3.32 5.33
C GLU A 91 9.75 -4.39 5.74
N TRP A 92 8.61 -4.00 6.30
CA TRP A 92 7.55 -4.95 6.66
C TRP A 92 6.79 -5.43 5.42
N LEU A 93 6.54 -4.53 4.46
CA LEU A 93 5.99 -4.90 3.14
C LEU A 93 6.93 -5.85 2.41
N GLN A 94 8.24 -5.65 2.51
CA GLN A 94 9.22 -6.54 1.90
C GLN A 94 9.18 -7.94 2.52
N VAL A 95 9.02 -8.07 3.84
CA VAL A 95 8.79 -9.38 4.49
C VAL A 95 7.50 -10.03 3.97
N LEU A 96 6.41 -9.27 3.86
CA LEU A 96 5.14 -9.77 3.31
C LEU A 96 5.30 -10.33 1.89
N ASN A 97 5.90 -9.56 0.98
CA ASN A 97 6.09 -9.97 -0.42
C ASN A 97 7.00 -11.20 -0.52
N LEU A 98 8.13 -11.21 0.19
CA LEU A 98 9.04 -12.37 0.18
C LEU A 98 8.34 -13.63 0.73
N ALA A 99 7.50 -13.49 1.75
CA ALA A 99 6.82 -14.63 2.35
C ALA A 99 5.67 -15.16 1.47
N PHE A 100 4.81 -14.28 0.95
CA PHE A 100 3.54 -14.69 0.33
C PHE A 100 3.54 -14.65 -1.20
N GLU A 101 4.31 -13.77 -1.83
CA GLU A 101 4.44 -13.79 -3.30
C GLU A 101 5.52 -14.79 -3.75
N GLN A 102 6.59 -14.94 -2.96
CA GLN A 102 7.71 -15.83 -3.29
C GLN A 102 7.75 -17.12 -2.47
N GLY A 103 6.87 -17.29 -1.47
CA GLY A 103 6.78 -18.51 -0.66
C GLY A 103 8.00 -18.76 0.24
N LEU A 104 8.78 -17.72 0.57
CA LEU A 104 10.04 -17.87 1.30
C LEU A 104 9.80 -18.02 2.80
N GLN A 105 10.63 -18.85 3.44
CA GLN A 105 10.65 -18.99 4.89
C GLN A 105 11.52 -17.91 5.54
N ASP A 106 11.28 -17.61 6.83
CA ASP A 106 11.95 -16.56 7.59
C ASP A 106 13.50 -16.58 7.47
N LYS A 107 14.11 -17.78 7.43
CA LYS A 107 15.56 -17.94 7.24
C LYS A 107 16.07 -17.42 5.88
N VAL A 108 15.30 -17.67 4.82
CA VAL A 108 15.64 -17.22 3.47
C VAL A 108 15.31 -15.73 3.29
N ILE A 109 14.25 -15.25 3.94
CA ILE A 109 13.92 -13.82 4.02
C ILE A 109 15.04 -13.05 4.71
N ALA A 110 15.49 -13.52 5.88
CA ALA A 110 16.60 -12.94 6.63
C ALA A 110 17.86 -12.81 5.76
N LYS A 111 18.20 -13.86 5.00
CA LYS A 111 19.31 -13.84 4.06
C LYS A 111 19.10 -12.83 2.92
N ASN A 112 17.92 -12.78 2.31
CA ASN A 112 17.61 -11.84 1.21
C ASN A 112 17.68 -10.37 1.65
N MET A 113 17.23 -10.08 2.87
CA MET A 113 17.23 -8.72 3.44
C MET A 113 18.54 -8.37 4.16
N CYS A 114 19.50 -9.29 4.25
CA CYS A 114 20.75 -9.14 5.02
C CYS A 114 20.50 -8.78 6.51
N ILE A 115 19.49 -9.39 7.14
CA ILE A 115 19.13 -9.19 8.55
C ILE A 115 19.12 -10.52 9.32
N SER A 116 19.01 -10.47 10.64
CA SER A 116 18.85 -11.68 11.46
C SER A 116 17.43 -12.24 11.38
N GLU A 117 17.26 -13.56 11.56
CA GLU A 117 15.93 -14.18 11.66
C GLU A 117 15.10 -13.61 12.81
N ARG A 118 15.76 -13.15 13.88
CA ARG A 118 15.10 -12.45 14.99
C ARG A 118 14.46 -11.15 14.52
N MET A 119 15.12 -10.42 13.61
CA MET A 119 14.58 -9.19 13.03
C MET A 119 13.38 -9.47 12.12
N VAL A 120 13.41 -10.56 11.34
CA VAL A 120 12.24 -11.01 10.55
C VAL A 120 11.04 -11.27 11.47
N ARG A 121 11.24 -12.01 12.56
CA ARG A 121 10.17 -12.23 13.57
C ARG A 121 9.68 -10.93 14.21
N HIS A 122 10.59 -9.99 14.48
CA HIS A 122 10.21 -8.67 14.98
C HIS A 122 9.33 -7.90 14.00
N TYR A 123 9.68 -7.88 12.71
CA TYR A 123 8.85 -7.27 11.67
C TYR A 123 7.48 -7.93 11.56
N TRP A 124 7.43 -9.25 11.69
CA TRP A 124 6.16 -9.97 11.73
C TRP A 124 5.26 -9.57 12.89
N SER A 125 5.79 -9.50 14.13
CA SER A 125 5.00 -9.03 15.27
C SER A 125 4.52 -7.61 15.04
N LYS A 126 5.39 -6.73 14.56
CA LYS A 126 5.03 -5.34 14.28
C LYS A 126 3.95 -5.20 13.23
N LEU A 127 3.98 -6.04 12.19
CA LEU A 127 2.97 -6.09 11.13
C LEU A 127 1.65 -6.71 11.59
N GLN A 128 1.68 -7.66 12.52
CA GLN A 128 0.47 -8.25 13.08
C GLN A 128 -0.23 -7.27 14.03
N ASP A 129 0.53 -6.60 14.90
CA ASP A 129 0.03 -5.55 15.81
C ASP A 129 -0.67 -4.45 15.01
N ALA A 130 0.05 -3.95 14.01
CA ALA A 130 -0.38 -3.06 12.95
C ALA A 130 -1.72 -3.39 12.29
N LEU A 131 -1.91 -4.66 11.91
CA LEU A 131 -3.11 -5.16 11.26
C LEU A 131 -4.20 -5.58 12.27
N ASN A 132 -3.97 -5.37 13.56
CA ASN A 132 -4.80 -5.85 14.67
C ASN A 132 -5.09 -7.36 14.60
N ILE A 133 -4.07 -8.14 14.28
CA ILE A 133 -4.16 -9.60 14.16
C ILE A 133 -3.62 -10.24 15.42
N TYR A 134 -4.48 -11.02 16.07
CA TYR A 134 -4.14 -11.76 17.27
C TYR A 134 -4.27 -13.27 17.02
N PRO A 135 -3.53 -14.12 17.77
CA PRO A 135 -3.70 -15.56 17.69
C PRO A 135 -5.15 -15.97 17.99
N GLU A 136 -5.74 -16.76 17.09
CA GLU A 136 -7.07 -17.35 17.28
C GLU A 136 -6.93 -18.87 17.28
N GLU A 137 -7.67 -19.54 18.16
CA GLU A 137 -7.62 -20.99 18.29
C GLU A 137 -8.02 -21.68 16.97
N GLY A 138 -7.26 -22.68 16.55
CA GLY A 138 -7.49 -23.42 15.31
C GLY A 138 -7.10 -22.67 14.01
N LYS A 139 -6.62 -21.42 14.08
CA LYS A 139 -6.21 -20.64 12.90
C LYS A 139 -4.71 -20.39 12.84
N ASN A 140 -4.13 -20.50 11.65
CA ASN A 140 -2.74 -20.14 11.42
C ASN A 140 -2.62 -18.61 11.29
N ILE A 141 -1.88 -17.97 12.20
CA ILE A 141 -1.69 -16.52 12.22
C ILE A 141 -1.06 -15.97 10.93
N ARG A 142 -0.21 -16.75 10.23
CA ARG A 142 0.38 -16.35 8.94
C ARG A 142 -0.67 -16.22 7.85
N ILE A 143 -1.59 -17.19 7.77
CA ILE A 143 -2.68 -17.18 6.79
C ILE A 143 -3.63 -16.02 7.08
N GLN A 144 -3.94 -15.76 8.35
CA GLN A 144 -4.73 -14.59 8.74
C GLN A 144 -4.03 -13.28 8.34
N THR A 145 -2.71 -13.20 8.55
CA THR A 145 -1.89 -12.06 8.14
C THR A 145 -1.95 -11.83 6.64
N GLU A 146 -1.85 -12.90 5.84
CA GLU A 146 -1.95 -12.82 4.38
C GLU A 146 -3.31 -12.29 3.93
N ILE A 147 -4.40 -12.90 4.40
CA ILE A 147 -5.77 -12.51 4.04
C ILE A 147 -5.98 -11.03 4.35
N LYS A 148 -5.64 -10.61 5.58
CA LYS A 148 -5.82 -9.23 6.01
C LYS A 148 -4.94 -8.27 5.21
N ALA A 149 -3.68 -8.63 4.94
CA ALA A 149 -2.78 -7.82 4.12
C ALA A 149 -3.33 -7.62 2.68
N ARG A 150 -3.93 -8.66 2.08
CA ARG A 150 -4.58 -8.56 0.76
C ARG A 150 -5.84 -7.70 0.79
N GLU A 151 -6.66 -7.82 1.84
CA GLU A 151 -7.85 -7.00 2.05
C GLU A 151 -7.51 -5.51 2.13
N GLU A 152 -6.48 -5.17 2.89
CA GLU A 152 -6.00 -3.79 3.06
C GLU A 152 -5.18 -3.30 1.84
N GLY A 153 -4.81 -4.17 0.90
CA GLY A 153 -4.07 -3.79 -0.31
C GLY A 153 -2.56 -3.68 -0.14
N LEU A 154 -2.01 -4.24 0.94
CA LEU A 154 -0.57 -4.26 1.20
C LEU A 154 0.20 -5.21 0.28
N ILE A 155 -0.47 -6.26 -0.20
CA ILE A 155 0.03 -7.25 -1.18
C ILE A 155 -1.10 -7.63 -2.14
N ASP A 156 -0.76 -8.11 -3.33
CA ASP A 156 -1.72 -8.44 -4.42
C ASP A 156 -2.11 -9.90 -4.43
#